data_AF-A0A395ILL2-F1
#
_entry.id   AF-A0A395ILL2-F1
#
_cell.length_a   1.000
_cell.length_b   1.000
_cell.length_c   1.000
_cell.angle_alpha   90.00
_cell.angle_beta   90.00
_cell.angle_gamma   90.00
#
_symmetry.space_group_name_H-M   'P 1'
#
loop_
_entity.id
_entity.type
_entity.pdbx_description
1 polymer ?
#
loop_
_entity_poly.entity_id
_entity_poly.type
_entity_poly.pdbx_seq_one_letter_code
_entity_poly.pdbx_strand_id
1 'polypeptide(L)'
;MSTSHLLQTSDFKLTLYSISGVFAPLLKLHILTKPRILPELSESQLRTTAPLDTDEESLQYNSYSSINYAKSSEIFQIRPWTSLLLNEGSNLEAYKVHTWWELKTPSILQNLLGGNASIPLISPGIRSLEYIAIFPITSHFEIMAERLPRLDHLYCQLVPRNNILQDLESVRNVEIEDLWMERNNCYAVLLREMFNNPPEANYRYLKTFESGDAADTDAWEMAVEFVKRAGGAWKITGDGVFERDPVSEESSSDGPDVSPLSVT
;
A
#
# COMPACT_ATOMS: atom_id res chain seq x y z
N MET A 1 10.34 17.96 -23.90
CA MET A 1 9.06 17.50 -24.49
C MET A 1 8.57 16.30 -23.68
N SER A 2 7.33 16.31 -23.20
CA SER A 2 6.72 15.20 -22.47
C SER A 2 5.89 14.36 -23.45
N THR A 3 6.17 13.06 -23.54
CA THR A 3 5.39 12.13 -24.37
C THR A 3 4.54 11.27 -23.44
N SER A 4 3.22 11.29 -23.63
CA SER A 4 2.27 10.48 -22.87
C SER A 4 1.61 9.42 -23.75
N HIS A 5 1.65 8.16 -23.32
CA HIS A 5 0.86 7.08 -23.94
C HIS A 5 -0.19 6.58 -22.96
N LEU A 6 -1.41 6.39 -23.46
CA LEU A 6 -2.59 6.01 -22.68
C LEU A 6 -3.11 4.64 -23.12
N LEU A 7 -3.23 3.73 -22.17
CA LEU A 7 -3.95 2.46 -22.32
C LEU A 7 -5.11 2.46 -21.32
N GLN A 8 -6.33 2.25 -21.79
CA GLN A 8 -7.54 2.30 -20.98
C GLN A 8 -8.40 1.06 -21.23
N THR A 9 -8.74 0.37 -20.15
CA THR A 9 -9.74 -0.72 -20.14
C THR A 9 -10.93 -0.29 -19.26
N SER A 10 -11.94 -1.16 -19.10
CA SER A 10 -13.05 -0.91 -18.17
C SER A 10 -12.58 -0.78 -16.71
N ASP A 11 -11.50 -1.49 -16.37
CA ASP A 11 -11.11 -1.77 -14.99
C ASP A 11 -9.86 -0.97 -14.55
N PHE A 12 -9.03 -0.54 -15.50
CA PHE A 12 -7.80 0.20 -15.20
C PHE A 12 -7.44 1.22 -16.29
N LYS A 13 -6.79 2.31 -15.86
CA LYS A 13 -6.18 3.32 -16.75
C LYS A 13 -4.69 3.39 -16.47
N LEU A 14 -3.89 3.12 -17.50
CA LEU A 14 -2.42 3.15 -17.48
C LEU A 14 -1.94 4.38 -18.24
N THR A 15 -1.17 5.22 -17.56
CA THR A 15 -0.55 6.40 -18.20
C THR A 15 0.97 6.37 -18.02
N LEU A 16 1.69 6.50 -19.13
CA LEU A 16 3.15 6.49 -19.19
C LEU A 16 3.67 7.91 -19.39
N TYR A 17 4.60 8.36 -18.54
CA TYR A 17 5.23 9.66 -18.67
C TYR A 17 6.74 9.54 -18.81
N SER A 18 7.31 10.35 -19.71
CA SER A 18 8.76 10.57 -19.82
C SER A 18 9.05 12.05 -19.65
N ILE A 19 9.63 12.44 -18.51
CA ILE A 19 10.07 13.81 -18.28
C ILE A 19 11.54 13.91 -18.68
N SER A 20 11.81 14.65 -19.76
CA SER A 20 13.17 14.93 -20.23
C SER A 20 13.81 16.01 -19.36
N GLY A 21 14.63 15.61 -18.39
CA GLY A 21 15.52 16.50 -17.63
C GLY A 21 16.97 16.43 -18.12
N VAL A 22 17.78 17.44 -17.78
CA VAL A 22 19.20 17.56 -18.18
C VAL A 22 20.08 16.45 -17.58
N PHE A 23 19.62 15.81 -16.50
CA PHE A 23 20.27 14.66 -15.85
C PHE A 23 19.28 13.49 -15.77
N ALA A 24 19.34 12.58 -16.76
CA ALA A 24 18.53 11.37 -16.92
C ALA A 24 16.98 11.56 -16.96
N PRO A 25 16.26 10.85 -17.84
CA PRO A 25 14.80 10.95 -17.90
C PRO A 25 14.16 10.29 -16.67
N LEU A 26 13.31 11.02 -15.95
CA LEU A 26 12.46 10.46 -14.90
C LEU A 26 11.26 9.78 -15.56
N LEU A 27 11.16 8.47 -15.37
CA LEU A 27 10.14 7.61 -15.97
C LEU A 27 9.10 7.24 -14.91
N LYS A 28 7.89 7.75 -15.07
CA LYS A 28 6.75 7.48 -14.16
C LYS A 28 5.72 6.57 -14.84
N LEU A 29 5.29 5.54 -14.11
CA LEU A 29 4.15 4.69 -14.45
C LEU A 29 2.98 5.02 -13.52
N HIS A 30 1.82 5.37 -14.07
CA HIS A 30 0.61 5.61 -13.30
C HIS A 30 -0.39 4.47 -13.55
N ILE A 31 -0.81 3.80 -12.48
CA ILE A 31 -1.85 2.77 -12.48
C ILE A 31 -3.04 3.34 -11.72
N LEU A 32 -4.15 3.54 -12.40
CA LEU A 32 -5.42 3.93 -11.79
C LEU A 32 -6.37 2.73 -11.85
N THR A 33 -6.73 2.17 -10.71
CA THR A 33 -7.78 1.13 -10.65
C THR A 33 -9.12 1.78 -10.31
N LYS A 34 -10.20 1.24 -10.87
CA LYS A 34 -11.54 1.58 -10.38
C LYS A 34 -11.96 0.53 -9.34
N PRO A 35 -12.54 0.94 -8.20
CA PRO A 35 -13.14 0.00 -7.27
C PRO A 35 -14.24 -0.80 -7.99
N ARG A 36 -14.19 -2.13 -7.89
CA ARG A 36 -15.24 -3.03 -8.38
C ARG A 36 -15.84 -3.77 -7.19
N ILE A 37 -17.09 -3.50 -6.89
CA ILE A 37 -17.85 -4.31 -5.93
C ILE A 37 -18.18 -5.62 -6.66
N LEU A 38 -17.67 -6.75 -6.19
CA LEU A 38 -18.16 -8.05 -6.64
C LEU A 38 -19.57 -8.23 -6.04
N PRO A 39 -20.60 -8.55 -6.84
CA PRO A 39 -21.94 -8.72 -6.32
C PRO A 39 -21.96 -9.86 -5.30
N GLU A 40 -22.53 -9.55 -4.14
CA GLU A 40 -22.89 -10.49 -3.08
C GLU A 40 -23.80 -11.58 -3.67
N LEU A 41 -23.52 -12.85 -3.37
CA LEU A 41 -24.51 -13.91 -3.58
C LEU A 41 -25.64 -13.65 -2.58
N SER A 42 -26.76 -13.08 -3.06
CA SER A 42 -27.91 -12.78 -2.22
C SER A 42 -28.41 -14.02 -1.47
N GLU A 43 -28.57 -13.90 -0.16
CA GLU A 43 -29.14 -14.93 0.75
C GLU A 43 -30.53 -15.45 0.32
N SER A 44 -31.18 -14.82 -0.66
CA SER A 44 -32.47 -15.20 -1.21
C SER A 44 -32.49 -16.54 -1.96
N GLN A 45 -31.34 -17.20 -2.19
CA GLN A 45 -31.31 -18.58 -2.72
C GLN A 45 -31.32 -19.68 -1.63
N LEU A 46 -31.26 -19.35 -0.35
CA LEU A 46 -31.16 -20.34 0.75
C LEU A 46 -32.50 -20.82 1.33
N ARG A 47 -33.66 -20.47 0.73
CA ARG A 47 -34.95 -20.97 1.21
C ARG A 47 -35.81 -21.51 0.08
N THR A 48 -35.69 -22.81 -0.16
CA THR A 48 -36.82 -23.65 -0.56
C THR A 48 -36.68 -24.99 0.16
N THR A 49 -37.71 -25.31 0.94
CA THR A 49 -37.79 -26.40 1.92
C THR A 49 -38.34 -27.70 1.30
N ALA A 50 -37.70 -28.84 1.55
CA ALA A 50 -38.35 -30.14 1.87
C ALA A 50 -37.30 -31.20 2.32
N PRO A 51 -37.70 -32.26 3.06
CA PRO A 51 -36.93 -32.76 4.20
C PRO A 51 -36.30 -34.17 4.07
N LEU A 52 -35.30 -34.41 4.93
CA LEU A 52 -34.80 -35.68 5.53
C LEU A 52 -34.66 -36.91 4.60
N ASP A 53 -33.41 -37.28 4.32
CA ASP A 53 -32.87 -38.59 4.69
C ASP A 53 -31.33 -38.52 4.81
N THR A 54 -30.82 -39.28 5.78
CA THR A 54 -29.45 -39.26 6.28
C THR A 54 -28.44 -39.95 5.36
N ASP A 55 -27.21 -39.44 5.49
CA ASP A 55 -25.90 -40.06 5.21
C ASP A 55 -25.24 -39.75 3.84
N GLU A 56 -24.02 -39.20 3.97
CA GLU A 56 -22.97 -39.04 2.95
C GLU A 56 -23.03 -37.88 1.94
N GLU A 57 -23.00 -36.63 2.41
CA GLU A 57 -22.42 -35.53 1.61
C GLU A 57 -21.33 -34.80 2.39
N SER A 58 -20.15 -35.41 2.35
CA SER A 58 -18.87 -34.84 2.75
C SER A 58 -18.59 -33.51 2.05
N LEU A 59 -18.47 -32.45 2.85
CA LEU A 59 -17.47 -31.39 2.73
C LEU A 59 -17.10 -30.96 1.29
N GLN A 60 -18.07 -30.41 0.55
CA GLN A 60 -17.76 -29.53 -0.58
C GLN A 60 -17.91 -28.07 -0.14
N TYR A 61 -17.04 -27.67 0.80
CA TYR A 61 -16.74 -26.27 1.00
C TYR A 61 -16.08 -25.80 -0.29
N ASN A 62 -16.88 -25.16 -1.16
CA ASN A 62 -16.45 -24.65 -2.45
C ASN A 62 -15.12 -23.91 -2.25
N SER A 63 -14.04 -24.51 -2.79
CA SER A 63 -12.76 -23.84 -2.90
C SER A 63 -13.02 -22.60 -3.74
N TYR A 64 -13.01 -21.42 -3.10
CA TYR A 64 -13.04 -20.16 -3.80
C TYR A 64 -11.82 -20.12 -4.73
N SER A 65 -12.15 -20.37 -5.99
CA SER A 65 -11.41 -20.08 -7.21
C SER A 65 -10.07 -19.38 -6.98
N SER A 66 -9.00 -20.11 -7.32
CA SER A 66 -7.65 -19.59 -7.50
C SER A 66 -7.69 -18.23 -8.20
N ILE A 67 -7.42 -17.15 -7.47
CA ILE A 67 -7.20 -15.83 -8.07
C ILE A 67 -6.01 -16.00 -9.03
N ASN A 68 -6.26 -15.86 -10.33
CA ASN A 68 -5.22 -16.00 -11.35
C ASN A 68 -4.32 -14.76 -11.31
N TYR A 69 -3.22 -14.83 -10.55
CA TYR A 69 -2.22 -13.78 -10.54
C TYR A 69 -1.45 -13.77 -11.87
N ALA A 70 -1.23 -12.56 -12.42
CA ALA A 70 -0.34 -12.38 -13.56
C ALA A 70 1.08 -12.86 -13.20
N LYS A 71 1.62 -13.77 -14.01
CA LYS A 71 2.95 -14.37 -13.81
C LYS A 71 4.10 -13.48 -14.32
N SER A 72 3.79 -12.63 -15.29
CA SER A 72 4.72 -11.67 -15.88
C SER A 72 3.94 -10.50 -16.46
N SER A 73 4.62 -9.38 -16.69
CA SER A 73 4.06 -8.24 -17.40
C SER A 73 5.17 -7.47 -18.09
N GLU A 74 5.05 -7.34 -19.41
CA GLU A 74 6.02 -6.63 -20.24
C GLU A 74 6.07 -5.14 -19.88
N ILE A 75 4.96 -4.56 -19.41
CA ILE A 75 4.88 -3.11 -19.14
C ILE A 75 5.86 -2.64 -18.05
N PHE A 76 6.22 -3.51 -17.10
CA PHE A 76 7.22 -3.17 -16.07
C PHE A 76 8.66 -3.38 -16.57
N GLN A 77 8.84 -4.01 -17.73
CA GLN A 77 10.13 -4.35 -18.32
C GLN A 77 10.46 -3.54 -19.57
N ILE A 78 9.47 -2.97 -20.27
CA ILE A 78 9.69 -2.17 -21.50
C ILE A 78 10.57 -0.93 -21.28
N ARG A 79 10.71 -0.46 -20.04
CA ARG A 79 11.48 0.72 -19.66
C ARG A 79 12.06 0.55 -18.25
N PRO A 80 13.21 1.19 -17.94
CA PRO A 80 13.77 1.21 -16.59
C PRO A 80 13.01 2.21 -15.71
N TRP A 81 11.77 1.88 -15.34
CA TRP A 81 10.93 2.72 -14.47
C TRP A 81 11.63 2.99 -13.15
N THR A 82 11.61 4.25 -12.71
CA THR A 82 12.20 4.68 -11.43
C THR A 82 11.14 5.11 -10.42
N SER A 83 9.92 5.42 -10.88
CA SER A 83 8.80 5.81 -10.02
C SER A 83 7.50 5.14 -10.46
N LEU A 84 6.68 4.77 -9.47
CA LEU A 84 5.35 4.19 -9.65
C LEU A 84 4.34 5.00 -8.86
N LEU A 85 3.23 5.35 -9.49
CA LEU A 85 2.03 5.84 -8.82
C LEU A 85 0.95 4.77 -8.94
N LEU A 86 0.48 4.27 -7.80
CA LEU A 86 -0.67 3.37 -7.71
C LEU A 86 -1.81 4.13 -7.01
N ASN A 87 -2.89 4.37 -7.75
CA ASN A 87 -4.11 4.94 -7.19
C ASN A 87 -5.22 3.89 -7.26
N GLU A 88 -5.64 3.41 -6.09
CA GLU A 88 -6.65 2.37 -5.95
C GLU A 88 -8.09 2.91 -5.93
N GLY A 89 -8.25 4.23 -5.91
CA GLY A 89 -9.53 4.90 -5.82
C GLY A 89 -10.05 4.97 -4.39
N SER A 90 -11.38 4.95 -4.23
CA SER A 90 -12.05 5.07 -2.93
C SER A 90 -12.78 3.80 -2.54
N ASN A 91 -12.58 3.38 -1.29
CA ASN A 91 -13.24 2.23 -0.71
C ASN A 91 -14.57 2.59 -0.02
N LEU A 92 -15.05 3.85 -0.08
CA LEU A 92 -16.28 4.29 0.58
C LEU A 92 -17.50 3.39 0.30
N GLU A 93 -17.63 2.87 -0.92
CA GLU A 93 -18.73 1.96 -1.26
C GLU A 93 -18.67 0.63 -0.51
N ALA A 94 -17.48 0.15 -0.14
CA ALA A 94 -17.34 -1.08 0.64
C ALA A 94 -17.97 -0.92 2.03
N TYR A 95 -17.80 0.23 2.67
CA TYR A 95 -18.35 0.52 4.01
C TYR A 95 -19.87 0.69 4.04
N LYS A 96 -20.54 0.70 2.89
CA LYS A 96 -22.01 0.65 2.81
C LYS A 96 -22.56 -0.75 3.05
N VAL A 97 -21.70 -1.77 3.00
CA VAL A 97 -22.04 -3.17 3.24
C VAL A 97 -21.85 -3.48 4.72
N HIS A 98 -22.82 -4.14 5.34
CA HIS A 98 -22.75 -4.39 6.79
C HIS A 98 -21.54 -5.23 7.21
N THR A 99 -21.10 -6.17 6.35
CA THR A 99 -19.95 -7.08 6.53
C THR A 99 -18.74 -6.63 5.73
N TRP A 100 -18.51 -5.32 5.67
CA TRP A 100 -17.43 -4.76 4.86
C TRP A 100 -16.04 -5.34 5.19
N TRP A 101 -15.81 -5.76 6.43
CA TRP A 101 -14.54 -6.37 6.88
C TRP A 101 -14.23 -7.72 6.21
N GLU A 102 -15.23 -8.39 5.64
CA GLU A 102 -15.05 -9.65 4.88
C GLU A 102 -14.75 -9.40 3.40
N LEU A 103 -14.95 -8.15 2.93
CA LEU A 103 -14.73 -7.80 1.54
C LEU A 103 -13.24 -7.76 1.22
N LYS A 104 -12.91 -8.20 0.00
CA LYS A 104 -11.57 -8.09 -0.57
C LYS A 104 -11.55 -6.93 -1.56
N THR A 105 -10.67 -5.97 -1.31
CA THR A 105 -10.45 -4.85 -2.24
C THR A 105 -9.88 -5.39 -3.56
N PRO A 106 -10.53 -5.15 -4.71
CA PRO A 106 -9.96 -5.55 -5.99
C PRO A 106 -8.71 -4.69 -6.26
N SER A 107 -7.55 -5.34 -6.32
CA SER A 107 -6.28 -4.63 -6.38
C SER A 107 -5.21 -5.42 -7.11
N ILE A 108 -4.35 -4.69 -7.82
CA ILE A 108 -3.13 -5.21 -8.45
C ILE A 108 -1.94 -5.23 -7.46
N LEU A 109 -2.09 -4.67 -6.26
CA LEU A 109 -1.04 -4.54 -5.25
C LEU A 109 -0.38 -5.89 -4.96
N GLN A 110 -1.17 -6.96 -4.84
CA GLN A 110 -0.65 -8.32 -4.65
C GLN A 110 0.19 -8.83 -5.84
N ASN A 111 -0.17 -8.46 -7.07
CA ASN A 111 0.66 -8.77 -8.24
C ASN A 111 1.94 -7.93 -8.27
N LEU A 112 1.86 -6.66 -7.88
CA LEU A 112 3.01 -5.76 -7.88
C LEU A 112 4.06 -6.18 -6.85
N LEU A 113 3.62 -6.43 -5.62
CA LEU A 113 4.49 -6.72 -4.47
C LEU A 113 4.74 -8.22 -4.26
N GLY A 114 4.01 -9.06 -4.99
CA GLY A 114 4.09 -10.51 -4.88
C GLY A 114 3.24 -11.05 -3.73
N GLY A 115 2.68 -12.23 -3.94
CA GLY A 115 1.91 -13.00 -2.94
C GLY A 115 2.68 -14.23 -2.47
N ASN A 116 2.08 -15.06 -1.60
CA ASN A 116 2.70 -16.32 -1.16
C ASN A 116 3.03 -17.29 -2.32
N ALA A 117 2.42 -17.09 -3.49
CA ALA A 117 2.60 -17.92 -4.68
C ALA A 117 2.92 -17.12 -5.96
N SER A 118 3.22 -15.81 -5.87
CA SER A 118 3.41 -14.93 -7.04
C SER A 118 4.68 -14.10 -6.90
N ILE A 119 5.49 -14.10 -7.96
CA ILE A 119 6.69 -13.27 -8.08
C ILE A 119 6.25 -11.80 -8.24
N PRO A 120 6.86 -10.84 -7.52
CA PRO A 120 6.53 -9.43 -7.66
C PRO A 120 6.75 -8.95 -9.09
N LEU A 121 5.75 -8.26 -9.66
CA LEU A 121 5.86 -7.63 -10.98
C LEU A 121 6.60 -6.29 -10.95
N ILE A 122 6.72 -5.67 -9.77
CA ILE A 122 7.40 -4.37 -9.66
C ILE A 122 8.88 -4.50 -10.04
N SER A 123 9.33 -3.63 -10.94
CA SER A 123 10.73 -3.61 -11.36
C SER A 123 11.64 -3.20 -10.20
N PRO A 124 12.77 -3.90 -9.95
CA PRO A 124 13.74 -3.51 -8.90
C PRO A 124 14.35 -2.11 -9.07
N GLY A 125 14.21 -1.50 -10.26
CA GLY A 125 14.64 -0.14 -10.57
C GLY A 125 13.72 0.95 -9.99
N ILE A 126 12.49 0.61 -9.61
CA ILE A 126 11.57 1.56 -8.97
C ILE A 126 12.08 1.88 -7.57
N ARG A 127 12.33 3.16 -7.31
CA ARG A 127 12.82 3.68 -6.03
C ARG A 127 11.85 4.66 -5.37
N SER A 128 10.83 5.11 -6.08
CA SER A 128 9.78 5.99 -5.54
C SER A 128 8.41 5.37 -5.79
N LEU A 129 7.59 5.26 -4.73
CA LEU A 129 6.20 4.81 -4.82
C LEU A 129 5.27 5.90 -4.27
N GLU A 130 4.26 6.28 -5.07
CA GLU A 130 3.13 7.10 -4.64
C GLU A 130 1.90 6.19 -4.55
N TYR A 131 1.47 5.86 -3.34
CA TYR A 131 0.30 5.02 -3.07
C TYR A 131 -0.89 5.87 -2.61
N ILE A 132 -1.99 5.81 -3.36
CA ILE A 132 -3.22 6.54 -3.07
C ILE A 132 -4.35 5.52 -2.98
N ALA A 133 -4.98 5.40 -1.83
CA ALA A 133 -6.17 4.57 -1.66
C ALA A 133 -7.03 5.21 -0.59
N ILE A 134 -8.24 5.66 -0.91
CA ILE A 134 -9.07 6.44 0.00
C ILE A 134 -9.87 5.52 0.93
N PHE A 135 -9.62 5.64 2.23
CA PHE A 135 -10.14 4.78 3.30
C PHE A 135 -9.94 3.28 3.03
N PRO A 136 -8.71 2.82 2.77
CA PRO A 136 -8.49 1.41 2.48
C PRO A 136 -8.82 0.57 3.71
N ILE A 137 -9.28 -0.65 3.48
CA ILE A 137 -9.43 -1.63 4.56
C ILE A 137 -8.02 -2.07 4.98
N THR A 138 -7.75 -2.09 6.27
CA THR A 138 -6.43 -2.34 6.87
C THR A 138 -5.85 -3.67 6.39
N SER A 139 -6.65 -4.73 6.35
CA SER A 139 -6.22 -6.06 5.90
C SER A 139 -5.73 -6.08 4.44
N HIS A 140 -6.23 -5.18 3.60
CA HIS A 140 -5.75 -4.99 2.24
C HIS A 140 -4.45 -4.17 2.23
N PHE A 141 -4.38 -3.11 3.04
CA PHE A 141 -3.24 -2.22 3.14
C PHE A 141 -1.99 -2.90 3.75
N GLU A 142 -2.18 -3.84 4.68
CA GLU A 142 -1.11 -4.65 5.29
C GLU A 142 -0.20 -5.30 4.25
N ILE A 143 -0.73 -5.67 3.09
CA ILE A 143 0.03 -6.24 1.97
C ILE A 143 1.13 -5.28 1.52
N MET A 144 0.85 -3.98 1.45
CA MET A 144 1.82 -2.95 1.11
C MET A 144 2.84 -2.77 2.23
N ALA A 145 2.37 -2.68 3.47
CA ALA A 145 3.23 -2.46 4.63
C ALA A 145 4.21 -3.63 4.84
N GLU A 146 3.76 -4.88 4.73
CA GLU A 146 4.61 -6.06 4.95
C GLU A 146 5.59 -6.32 3.80
N ARG A 147 5.23 -5.93 2.58
CA ARG A 147 5.95 -6.33 1.35
C ARG A 147 6.52 -5.14 0.59
N LEU A 148 6.87 -4.09 1.33
CA LEU A 148 7.42 -2.89 0.73
C LEU A 148 8.61 -3.25 -0.17
N PRO A 149 8.64 -2.83 -1.44
CA PRO A 149 9.79 -3.05 -2.30
C PRO A 149 10.96 -2.18 -1.82
N ARG A 150 12.15 -2.40 -2.36
CA ARG A 150 13.31 -1.54 -2.04
C ARG A 150 13.12 -0.14 -2.61
N LEU A 151 12.63 0.78 -1.78
CA LEU A 151 12.34 2.17 -2.12
C LEU A 151 13.28 3.13 -1.39
N ASP A 152 13.56 4.26 -2.02
CA ASP A 152 14.16 5.44 -1.39
C ASP A 152 13.06 6.41 -0.88
N HIS A 153 11.91 6.46 -1.57
CA HIS A 153 10.79 7.36 -1.27
C HIS A 153 9.44 6.64 -1.30
N LEU A 154 8.62 6.89 -0.29
CA LEU A 154 7.23 6.42 -0.20
C LEU A 154 6.31 7.59 0.11
N TYR A 155 5.30 7.79 -0.72
CA TYR A 155 4.19 8.70 -0.46
C TYR A 155 2.91 7.90 -0.24
N CYS A 156 2.13 8.24 0.79
CA CYS A 156 0.83 7.62 1.07
C CYS A 156 -0.27 8.67 1.25
N GLN A 157 -1.41 8.48 0.58
CA GLN A 157 -2.61 9.28 0.81
C GLN A 157 -3.82 8.37 1.01
N LEU A 158 -4.38 8.41 2.21
CA LEU A 158 -5.47 7.56 2.67
C LEU A 158 -6.79 8.30 2.84
N VAL A 159 -6.77 9.64 2.82
CA VAL A 159 -7.93 10.50 3.03
C VAL A 159 -8.25 11.27 1.74
N PRO A 160 -9.53 11.52 1.44
CA PRO A 160 -9.88 12.31 0.27
C PRO A 160 -9.41 13.75 0.43
N ARG A 161 -8.87 14.33 -0.65
CA ARG A 161 -8.54 15.77 -0.73
C ARG A 161 -9.73 16.65 -1.09
N ASN A 162 -10.88 16.04 -1.38
CA ASN A 162 -12.12 16.73 -1.70
C ASN A 162 -13.11 16.62 -0.53
N ASN A 163 -14.22 17.33 -0.64
CA ASN A 163 -15.26 17.36 0.38
C ASN A 163 -16.24 16.18 0.27
N ILE A 164 -15.80 15.00 -0.18
CA ILE A 164 -16.71 13.84 -0.40
C ILE A 164 -17.40 13.40 0.89
N LEU A 165 -16.79 13.62 2.05
CA LEU A 165 -17.40 13.34 3.35
C LEU A 165 -18.51 14.31 3.73
N GLN A 166 -18.60 15.47 3.07
CA GLN A 166 -19.68 16.44 3.26
C GLN A 166 -20.89 16.14 2.34
N ASP A 167 -20.72 15.25 1.37
CA ASP A 167 -21.79 14.82 0.49
C ASP A 167 -22.60 13.68 1.13
N LEU A 168 -23.81 14.02 1.59
CA LEU A 168 -24.73 13.09 2.25
C LEU A 168 -25.07 11.87 1.40
N GLU A 169 -25.07 11.98 0.07
CA GLU A 169 -25.35 10.84 -0.81
C GLU A 169 -24.16 9.87 -0.84
N SER A 170 -22.94 10.41 -0.93
CA SER A 170 -21.70 9.65 -0.94
C SER A 170 -21.50 8.84 0.35
N VAL A 171 -21.78 9.43 1.52
CA VAL A 171 -21.60 8.78 2.84
C VAL A 171 -22.87 8.10 3.37
N ARG A 172 -23.91 7.99 2.55
CA ARG A 172 -25.14 7.33 2.97
C ARG A 172 -24.87 5.88 3.37
N ASN A 173 -25.33 5.49 4.56
CA ASN A 173 -25.15 4.16 5.16
C ASN A 173 -23.68 3.80 5.43
N VAL A 174 -22.81 4.80 5.60
CA VAL A 174 -21.42 4.61 6.01
C VAL A 174 -21.28 5.11 7.44
N GLU A 175 -20.73 4.27 8.32
CA GLU A 175 -20.31 4.69 9.66
C GLU A 175 -18.97 5.41 9.53
N ILE A 176 -18.95 6.72 9.81
CA ILE A 176 -17.78 7.57 9.56
C ILE A 176 -16.62 7.22 10.51
N GLU A 177 -16.95 6.77 11.72
CA GLU A 177 -16.01 6.30 12.73
C GLU A 177 -15.18 5.12 12.23
N ASP A 178 -15.78 4.19 11.47
CA ASP A 178 -15.09 3.04 10.88
C ASP A 178 -14.04 3.50 9.85
N LEU A 179 -14.36 4.52 9.05
CA LEU A 179 -13.42 5.09 8.06
C LEU A 179 -12.15 5.63 8.75
N TRP A 180 -12.34 6.40 9.82
CA TRP A 180 -11.23 6.98 10.56
C TRP A 180 -10.45 5.94 11.35
N MET A 181 -11.13 4.93 11.89
CA MET A 181 -10.51 3.79 12.55
C MET A 181 -9.60 3.02 11.59
N GLU A 182 -10.09 2.64 10.41
CA GLU A 182 -9.33 1.91 9.41
C GLU A 182 -8.15 2.73 8.86
N ARG A 183 -8.33 4.03 8.65
CA ARG A 183 -7.22 4.94 8.30
C ARG A 183 -6.13 4.92 9.37
N ASN A 184 -6.51 5.03 10.65
CA ASN A 184 -5.55 5.04 11.75
C ASN A 184 -4.82 3.70 11.87
N ASN A 185 -5.54 2.59 11.69
CA ASN A 185 -4.96 1.24 11.66
C ASN A 185 -3.93 1.09 10.52
N CYS A 186 -4.23 1.58 9.32
CA CYS A 186 -3.29 1.58 8.20
C CYS A 186 -1.98 2.32 8.53
N TYR A 187 -2.08 3.55 9.04
CA TYR A 187 -0.89 4.29 9.47
C TYR A 187 -0.16 3.60 10.62
N ALA A 188 -0.86 3.05 11.60
CA ALA A 188 -0.24 2.34 12.72
C ALA A 188 0.61 1.15 12.24
N VAL A 189 0.09 0.35 11.30
CA VAL A 189 0.85 -0.77 10.70
C VAL A 189 2.06 -0.26 9.92
N LEU A 190 1.91 0.77 9.07
CA LEU A 190 3.01 1.32 8.28
C LEU A 190 4.12 1.92 9.16
N LEU A 191 3.74 2.77 10.12
CA LEU A 191 4.70 3.43 11.00
C LEU A 191 5.41 2.44 11.91
N ARG A 192 4.72 1.37 12.35
CA ARG A 192 5.35 0.25 13.09
C ARG A 192 6.49 -0.36 12.28
N GLU A 193 6.26 -0.67 11.01
CA GLU A 193 7.30 -1.25 10.15
C GLU A 193 8.44 -0.25 9.87
N MET A 194 8.12 1.02 9.60
CA MET A 194 9.11 2.06 9.32
C MET A 194 10.05 2.38 10.50
N PHE A 195 9.53 2.33 11.72
CA PHE A 195 10.24 2.73 12.93
C PHE A 195 10.82 1.55 13.73
N ASN A 196 10.80 0.33 13.17
CA ASN A 196 11.54 -0.79 13.73
C ASN A 196 13.03 -0.45 13.87
N ASN A 197 13.63 -0.83 15.01
CA ASN A 197 15.05 -0.61 15.28
C ASN A 197 15.69 -1.92 15.79
N PRO A 198 16.57 -2.58 15.01
CA PRO A 198 17.04 -2.16 13.69
C PRO A 198 15.95 -2.26 12.60
N PRO A 199 16.03 -1.47 11.51
CA PRO A 199 15.06 -1.56 10.42
C PRO A 199 15.05 -2.94 9.75
N GLU A 200 13.86 -3.51 9.61
CA GLU A 200 13.67 -4.83 9.00
C GLU A 200 13.42 -4.75 7.49
N ALA A 201 13.52 -5.91 6.82
CA ALA A 201 13.17 -6.10 5.42
C ALA A 201 13.76 -5.01 4.48
N ASN A 202 12.92 -4.36 3.68
CA ASN A 202 13.32 -3.30 2.74
C ASN A 202 13.17 -1.89 3.33
N TYR A 203 12.59 -1.72 4.52
CA TYR A 203 12.46 -0.43 5.19
C TYR A 203 13.82 0.19 5.53
N ARG A 204 14.86 -0.64 5.69
CA ARG A 204 16.24 -0.18 5.86
C ARG A 204 16.75 0.74 4.74
N TYR A 205 16.15 0.67 3.55
CA TYR A 205 16.54 1.50 2.40
C TYR A 205 15.70 2.77 2.26
N LEU A 206 14.57 2.85 2.96
CA LEU A 206 13.66 3.99 2.88
C LEU A 206 14.32 5.21 3.50
N LYS A 207 14.39 6.30 2.73
CA LYS A 207 15.01 7.57 3.14
C LYS A 207 13.97 8.64 3.44
N THR A 208 12.87 8.62 2.71
CA THR A 208 11.84 9.67 2.76
C THR A 208 10.47 9.02 2.79
N PHE A 209 9.63 9.52 3.68
CA PHE A 209 8.22 9.19 3.73
C PHE A 209 7.39 10.48 3.74
N GLU A 210 6.35 10.52 2.91
CA GLU A 210 5.42 11.64 2.84
C GLU A 210 3.98 11.15 3.04
N SER A 211 3.28 11.74 4.01
CA SER A 211 1.84 11.59 4.18
C SER A 211 1.11 12.70 3.42
N GLY A 212 0.27 12.30 2.48
CA GLY A 212 -0.67 13.17 1.78
C GLY A 212 -1.86 13.63 2.63
N ASP A 213 -1.95 13.17 3.89
CA ASP A 213 -3.08 13.39 4.80
C ASP A 213 -2.71 14.33 5.97
N ALA A 214 -1.56 15.01 5.92
CA ALA A 214 -1.09 15.91 6.97
C ALA A 214 -2.01 17.12 7.25
N ALA A 215 -3.03 17.35 6.42
CA ALA A 215 -4.08 18.32 6.69
C ALA A 215 -4.93 17.98 7.93
N ASP A 216 -4.96 16.71 8.33
CA ASP A 216 -5.46 16.30 9.65
C ASP A 216 -4.38 16.55 10.71
N THR A 217 -4.43 17.75 11.29
CA THR A 217 -3.42 18.24 12.23
C THR A 217 -3.34 17.38 13.48
N ASP A 218 -4.47 16.88 14.00
CA ASP A 218 -4.50 16.12 15.24
C ASP A 218 -3.81 14.77 15.07
N ALA A 219 -4.12 14.06 13.98
CA ALA A 219 -3.45 12.81 13.65
C ALA A 219 -1.96 13.02 13.33
N TRP A 220 -1.64 14.10 12.62
CA TRP A 220 -0.26 14.44 12.29
C TRP A 220 0.58 14.75 13.53
N GLU A 221 0.05 15.53 14.47
CA GLU A 221 0.72 15.86 15.73
C GLU A 221 0.99 14.60 16.57
N MET A 222 0.06 13.66 16.62
CA MET A 222 0.27 12.36 17.28
C MET A 222 1.40 11.57 16.63
N ALA A 223 1.47 11.53 15.30
CA ALA A 223 2.54 10.85 14.57
C ALA A 223 3.90 11.52 14.84
N VAL A 224 3.96 12.85 14.80
CA VAL A 224 5.16 13.65 15.15
C VAL A 224 5.67 13.31 16.55
N GLU A 225 4.78 13.27 17.54
CA GLU A 225 5.14 12.92 18.91
C GLU A 225 5.58 11.47 19.05
N PHE A 226 5.02 10.54 18.26
CA PHE A 226 5.51 9.17 18.17
C PHE A 226 6.95 9.12 17.64
N VAL A 227 7.26 9.80 16.54
CA VAL A 227 8.63 9.84 15.96
C VAL A 227 9.63 10.39 16.97
N LYS A 228 9.29 11.48 17.65
CA LYS A 228 10.16 12.07 18.68
C LYS A 228 10.44 11.11 19.83
N ARG A 229 9.46 10.28 20.23
CA ARG A 229 9.58 9.31 21.33
C ARG A 229 10.27 8.02 20.94
N ALA A 230 9.97 7.50 19.75
CA ALA A 230 10.59 6.29 19.21
C ALA A 230 12.12 6.44 19.14
N GLY A 231 12.60 7.67 18.91
CA GLY A 231 14.02 7.95 18.73
C GLY A 231 14.56 7.30 17.46
N GLY A 232 15.83 7.56 17.15
CA GLY A 232 16.50 6.95 16.00
C GLY A 232 16.69 7.92 14.84
N ALA A 233 16.78 7.35 13.63
CA ALA A 233 17.29 8.02 12.45
C ALA A 233 16.30 9.00 11.79
N TRP A 234 15.01 8.93 12.14
CA TRP A 234 13.96 9.68 11.45
C TRP A 234 13.78 11.09 12.04
N LYS A 235 13.68 12.08 11.15
CA LYS A 235 13.52 13.50 11.42
C LYS A 235 12.31 14.03 10.69
N ILE A 236 11.67 15.04 11.27
CA ILE A 236 10.54 15.74 10.65
C ILE A 236 11.12 16.93 9.90
N THR A 237 10.94 16.98 8.57
CA THR A 237 11.50 18.04 7.71
C THR A 237 10.43 18.96 7.11
N GLY A 238 9.16 18.58 7.23
CA GLY A 238 8.00 19.39 6.84
C GLY A 238 6.69 18.72 7.27
N ASP A 239 5.57 19.39 6.99
CA ASP A 239 4.25 18.82 7.25
C ASP A 239 4.03 17.56 6.40
N GLY A 240 3.73 16.45 7.06
CA GLY A 240 3.61 15.14 6.42
C GLY A 240 4.94 14.46 6.08
N VAL A 241 6.11 15.08 6.29
CA VAL A 241 7.38 14.56 5.76
C VAL A 241 8.31 14.06 6.87
N PHE A 242 8.71 12.79 6.76
CA PHE A 242 9.79 12.18 7.53
C PHE A 242 10.99 11.87 6.65
N GLU A 243 12.18 12.25 7.11
CA GLU A 243 13.46 11.97 6.48
C GLU A 243 14.38 11.19 7.41
N ARG A 244 15.04 10.16 6.87
CA ARG A 244 15.98 9.33 7.61
C ARG A 244 17.40 9.83 7.44
N ASP A 245 18.10 10.05 8.55
CA ASP A 245 19.50 10.46 8.57
C ASP A 245 20.42 9.28 8.20
N PRO A 246 21.20 9.39 7.10
CA PRO A 246 22.12 8.32 6.68
C PRO A 246 23.27 8.06 7.67
N VAL A 247 23.58 9.00 8.57
CA VAL A 247 24.78 8.95 9.44
C VAL A 247 24.60 8.02 10.64
N SER A 248 23.37 7.63 10.95
CA SER A 248 23.04 6.81 12.13
C SER A 248 23.45 5.33 12.05
N GLU A 249 23.86 4.82 10.88
CA GLU A 249 24.29 3.42 10.71
C GLU A 249 25.78 3.18 11.00
N GLU A 250 26.63 4.21 11.07
CA GLU A 250 28.08 4.05 11.29
C GLU A 250 28.49 4.04 12.79
N SER A 251 27.59 4.36 13.71
CA SER A 251 27.93 4.44 15.14
C SER A 251 27.79 3.12 15.92
N SER A 252 27.52 1.99 15.27
CA SER A 252 27.39 0.67 15.92
C SER A 252 28.46 -0.35 15.52
N SER A 253 29.65 0.09 15.08
CA SER A 253 30.82 -0.78 14.95
C SER A 253 31.98 -0.29 15.84
N ASP A 254 31.81 -0.36 17.16
CA ASP A 254 32.93 -0.32 18.09
C ASP A 254 33.20 -1.75 18.59
N GLY A 255 33.77 -2.55 17.68
CA GLY A 255 34.41 -3.82 18.02
C GLY A 255 35.90 -3.55 18.27
N PRO A 256 36.51 -4.09 19.33
CA PRO A 256 37.85 -3.71 19.71
C PRO A 256 38.86 -4.11 18.63
N ASP A 257 39.64 -3.12 18.21
CA ASP A 257 40.82 -3.23 17.37
C ASP A 257 41.84 -4.18 18.03
N VAL A 258 41.84 -5.44 17.60
CA VAL A 258 42.93 -6.37 17.89
C VAL A 258 43.90 -6.34 16.72
N SER A 259 44.86 -5.42 16.83
CA SER A 259 46.10 -5.44 16.06
C SER A 259 46.82 -6.79 16.23
N PRO A 260 47.24 -7.47 15.14
CA PRO A 260 48.04 -8.69 15.25
C PRO A 260 49.50 -8.32 15.51
N LEU A 261 49.94 -8.42 16.76
CA LEU A 261 51.36 -8.41 17.10
C LEU A 261 52.03 -9.64 16.49
N SER A 262 53.01 -9.38 15.62
CA SER A 262 53.96 -10.35 15.11
C SER A 262 54.85 -10.84 16.26
N VAL A 263 55.03 -12.16 16.38
CA VAL A 263 56.10 -12.74 17.19
C VAL A 263 56.89 -13.71 16.32
N THR A 264 58.14 -13.32 16.07
CA THR A 264 59.28 -14.15 15.65
C THR A 264 59.63 -15.22 16.66
#